data_AF-A0A1M7F1G2-F1
#
_entry.id   AF-A0A1M7F1G2-F1
#
_cell.length_a   1.000
_cell.length_b   1.000
_cell.length_c   1.000
_cell.angle_alpha   90.00
_cell.angle_beta   90.00
_cell.angle_gamma   90.00
#
_symmetry.space_group_name_H-M   'P 1'
#
loop_
_entity.id
_entity.type
_entity.pdbx_description
1 polymer ?
#
loop_
_entity_poly.entity_id
_entity_poly.type
_entity_poly.pdbx_seq_one_letter_code
_entity_poly.pdbx_strand_id
1 'polypeptide(L)'
;MILIWVMGCTCICLAGLIGWRQFDHHVDRVEMERLLATQPADPAHFDADIVADLPEPARRFFTFAISEGTPLYTVANLEMAGQFGMGDTGAPGYIPMVATQVLAAPHGFVWTMSAGNGAMRMAGSDSASWTRFWLFGLVPVARFGGDRDHTRSAFGRYVAEAVFWTPAAVLPGPNVTWEAVSGNTARMTMRHAGLEQAVDVTVAENGQPLYVAFQRWSDANPEKVHRLQPFGGYLSEFRDFGGFRLPTHVEAGNHFETETYFPFFIADVSEITFPQIDP
;
A
#
# COMPACT_ATOMS: atom_id res chain seq x y z
N MET A 1 -30.40 -42.59 -3.92
CA MET A 1 -28.97 -42.91 -3.65
C MET A 1 -28.02 -41.91 -4.33
N ILE A 2 -28.08 -41.71 -5.65
CA ILE A 2 -27.23 -40.74 -6.37
C ILE A 2 -27.34 -39.30 -5.82
N LEU A 3 -28.56 -38.82 -5.55
CA LEU A 3 -28.78 -37.48 -4.99
C LEU A 3 -28.13 -37.27 -3.61
N ILE A 4 -28.09 -38.31 -2.77
CA ILE A 4 -27.47 -38.25 -1.44
C ILE A 4 -25.95 -38.16 -1.57
N TRP A 5 -25.35 -38.92 -2.49
CA TRP A 5 -23.92 -38.85 -2.79
C TRP A 5 -23.51 -37.49 -3.37
N VAL A 6 -24.30 -36.96 -4.31
CA VAL A 6 -24.06 -35.62 -4.88
C VAL A 6 -24.12 -34.55 -3.78
N MET A 7 -25.15 -34.57 -2.95
CA MET A 7 -25.29 -33.62 -1.83
C MET A 7 -24.15 -33.75 -0.82
N GLY A 8 -23.74 -34.98 -0.47
CA GLY A 8 -22.59 -35.24 0.39
C GLY A 8 -21.29 -34.68 -0.16
N CYS A 9 -20.99 -34.94 -1.45
CA CYS A 9 -19.81 -34.39 -2.12
C CYS A 9 -19.85 -32.86 -2.18
N THR A 10 -20.99 -32.26 -2.50
CA THR A 10 -21.15 -30.80 -2.50
C THR A 10 -20.89 -30.21 -1.11
N CYS A 11 -21.43 -30.81 -0.04
CA CYS A 11 -21.18 -30.36 1.34
C CYS A 11 -19.69 -30.44 1.71
N ILE A 12 -19.00 -31.53 1.33
CA ILE A 12 -17.56 -31.68 1.59
C ILE A 12 -16.76 -30.62 0.84
N CYS A 13 -17.06 -30.39 -0.44
CA CYS A 13 -16.39 -29.35 -1.23
C CYS A 13 -16.61 -27.96 -0.63
N LEU A 14 -17.85 -27.62 -0.24
CA LEU A 14 -18.17 -26.35 0.40
C LEU A 14 -17.45 -26.18 1.74
N ALA A 15 -17.43 -27.22 2.57
CA ALA A 15 -16.68 -27.21 3.83
C ALA A 15 -15.18 -27.01 3.60
N GLY A 16 -14.62 -27.63 2.57
CA GLY A 16 -13.22 -27.43 2.17
C GLY A 16 -12.92 -25.98 1.76
N LEU A 17 -13.77 -25.37 0.93
CA LEU A 17 -13.62 -23.96 0.50
C LEU A 17 -13.76 -22.99 1.67
N ILE A 18 -14.73 -23.23 2.56
CA ILE A 18 -14.91 -22.44 3.78
C ILE A 18 -13.67 -22.58 4.67
N GLY A 19 -13.19 -23.79 4.90
CA GLY A 19 -11.99 -24.05 5.69
C GLY A 19 -10.75 -23.35 5.12
N TRP A 20 -10.57 -23.38 3.81
CA TRP A 20 -9.48 -22.67 3.13
C TRP A 20 -9.60 -21.15 3.31
N ARG A 21 -10.78 -20.58 3.15
CA ARG A 21 -10.99 -19.15 3.37
C ARG A 21 -10.72 -18.72 4.83
N GLN A 22 -11.12 -19.55 5.80
CA GLN A 22 -10.80 -19.31 7.21
C GLN A 22 -9.29 -19.37 7.48
N PHE A 23 -8.60 -20.28 6.80
CA PHE A 23 -7.14 -20.35 6.87
C PHE A 23 -6.48 -19.09 6.29
N ASP A 24 -6.96 -18.58 5.15
CA ASP A 24 -6.46 -17.30 4.61
C ASP A 24 -6.63 -16.15 5.61
N HIS A 25 -7.83 -16.01 6.21
CA HIS A 25 -8.08 -14.98 7.22
C HIS A 25 -7.20 -15.13 8.46
N HIS A 26 -6.89 -16.36 8.85
CA HIS A 26 -5.94 -16.60 9.93
C HIS A 26 -4.52 -16.16 9.56
N VAL A 27 -4.05 -16.50 8.36
CA VAL A 27 -2.73 -16.07 7.85
C VAL A 27 -2.64 -14.55 7.75
N ASP A 28 -3.69 -13.89 7.24
CA ASP A 28 -3.75 -12.43 7.17
C ASP A 28 -3.58 -11.80 8.56
N ARG A 29 -4.32 -12.30 9.56
CA ARG A 29 -4.24 -11.80 10.94
C ARG A 29 -2.89 -12.03 11.58
N VAL A 30 -2.30 -13.22 11.43
CA VAL A 30 -0.98 -13.53 11.98
C VAL A 30 0.09 -12.62 11.38
N GLU A 31 0.02 -12.33 10.08
CA GLU A 31 0.96 -11.40 9.45
C GLU A 31 0.72 -9.95 9.88
N MET A 32 -0.53 -9.52 10.00
CA MET A 32 -0.85 -8.20 10.56
C MET A 32 -0.27 -8.04 11.97
N GLU A 33 -0.49 -9.02 12.87
CA GLU A 33 0.08 -9.03 14.22
C GLU A 33 1.62 -8.96 14.18
N ARG A 34 2.27 -9.72 13.29
CA ARG A 34 3.73 -9.68 13.11
C ARG A 34 4.23 -8.31 12.65
N LEU A 35 3.52 -7.65 11.72
CA LEU A 35 3.89 -6.33 11.21
C LEU A 35 3.68 -5.25 12.27
N LEU A 36 2.57 -5.30 13.00
CA LEU A 36 2.31 -4.42 14.15
C LEU A 36 3.41 -4.54 15.20
N ALA A 37 3.91 -5.76 15.43
CA ALA A 37 5.05 -6.04 16.31
C ALA A 37 6.39 -5.41 15.90
N THR A 38 6.49 -4.83 14.71
CA THR A 38 7.68 -4.09 14.27
C THR A 38 7.67 -2.61 14.64
N GLN A 39 6.58 -2.11 15.23
CA GLN A 39 6.54 -0.73 15.72
C GLN A 39 7.62 -0.52 16.81
N PRO A 40 8.42 0.55 16.74
CA PRO A 40 9.32 0.90 17.83
C PRO A 40 8.55 1.18 19.13
N ALA A 41 8.98 0.57 20.23
CA ALA A 41 8.32 0.75 21.53
C ALA A 41 8.56 2.14 22.14
N ASP A 42 9.74 2.72 21.90
CA ASP A 42 10.13 4.07 22.36
C ASP A 42 10.88 4.78 21.21
N PRO A 43 10.16 5.29 20.19
CA PRO A 43 10.78 5.96 19.07
C PRO A 43 11.35 7.32 19.50
N ALA A 44 12.44 7.73 18.85
CA ALA A 44 12.89 9.12 18.92
C ALA A 44 11.78 10.06 18.44
N HIS A 45 11.84 11.31 18.87
CA HIS A 45 10.90 12.34 18.43
C HIS A 45 11.48 13.06 17.21
N PHE A 46 10.60 13.52 16.32
CA PHE A 46 11.00 14.30 15.17
C PHE A 46 11.60 15.63 15.61
N ASP A 47 12.79 15.91 15.10
CA ASP A 47 13.48 17.18 15.21
C ASP A 47 13.91 17.59 13.80
N ALA A 48 13.70 18.85 13.43
CA ALA A 48 14.04 19.34 12.10
C ALA A 48 15.52 19.13 11.72
N ASP A 49 16.43 19.02 12.70
CA ASP A 49 17.84 18.72 12.49
C ASP A 49 18.07 17.33 11.86
N ILE A 50 17.14 16.37 12.07
CA ILE A 50 17.19 15.04 11.44
C ILE A 50 17.22 15.16 9.91
N VAL A 51 16.59 16.20 9.36
CA VAL A 51 16.47 16.41 7.92
C VAL A 51 17.31 17.58 7.41
N ALA A 52 18.07 18.29 8.25
CA ALA A 52 18.78 19.52 7.88
C ALA A 52 19.71 19.35 6.65
N ASP A 53 20.37 18.20 6.56
CA ASP A 53 21.32 17.89 5.48
C ASP A 53 20.67 17.29 4.23
N LEU A 54 19.35 17.06 4.25
CA LEU A 54 18.64 16.55 3.07
C LEU A 54 18.52 17.58 1.95
N PRO A 55 18.30 17.12 0.70
CA PRO A 55 17.85 17.98 -0.38
C PRO A 55 16.67 18.86 0.03
N GLU A 56 16.68 20.10 -0.41
CA GLU A 56 15.71 21.10 -0.01
C GLU A 56 14.22 20.66 -0.18
N PRO A 57 13.78 20.05 -1.31
CA PRO A 57 12.42 19.53 -1.42
C PRO A 57 12.09 18.41 -0.41
N ALA A 58 13.06 17.56 -0.05
CA ALA A 58 12.87 16.53 0.98
C ALA A 58 12.72 17.14 2.38
N ARG A 59 13.47 18.22 2.69
CA ARG A 59 13.30 18.94 3.96
C ARG A 59 11.92 19.54 4.11
N ARG A 60 11.44 20.22 3.06
CA ARG A 60 10.08 20.79 3.04
C ARG A 60 9.03 19.69 3.18
N PHE A 61 9.23 18.56 2.49
CA PHE A 61 8.35 17.40 2.60
C PHE A 61 8.22 16.92 4.05
N PHE A 62 9.33 16.63 4.72
CA PHE A 62 9.30 16.09 6.09
C PHE A 62 8.76 17.11 7.11
N THR A 63 9.17 18.37 7.01
CA THR A 63 8.68 19.44 7.90
C THR A 63 7.20 19.77 7.67
N PHE A 64 6.64 19.47 6.50
CA PHE A 64 5.20 19.50 6.27
C PHE A 64 4.51 18.26 6.85
N ALA A 65 5.07 17.07 6.63
CA ALA A 65 4.43 15.79 6.92
C ALA A 65 4.53 15.36 8.39
N ILE A 66 5.52 15.85 9.14
CA ILE A 66 5.77 15.47 10.54
C ILE A 66 5.95 16.74 11.36
N SER A 67 5.11 16.90 12.38
CA SER A 67 5.23 18.03 13.31
C SER A 67 6.43 17.83 14.25
N GLU A 68 7.09 18.94 14.63
CA GLU A 68 8.16 18.94 15.62
C GLU A 68 7.74 18.23 16.91
N GLY A 69 8.60 17.39 17.46
CA GLY A 69 8.32 16.62 18.67
C GLY A 69 7.34 15.46 18.47
N THR A 70 7.03 15.05 17.24
CA THR A 70 6.18 13.86 17.00
C THR A 70 7.00 12.58 17.21
N PRO A 71 6.54 11.61 18.02
CA PRO A 71 7.20 10.30 18.10
C PRO A 71 7.23 9.61 16.72
N LEU A 72 8.41 9.15 16.29
CA LEU A 72 8.66 8.63 14.95
C LEU A 72 8.15 7.18 14.76
N TYR A 73 6.83 6.99 14.85
CA TYR A 73 6.19 5.72 14.54
C TYR A 73 6.26 5.40 13.05
N THR A 74 6.65 4.17 12.73
CA THR A 74 6.92 3.70 11.35
C THR A 74 5.88 2.71 10.84
N VAL A 75 4.96 2.25 11.70
CA VAL A 75 3.87 1.34 11.36
C VAL A 75 2.53 2.06 11.50
N ALA A 76 1.69 1.95 10.46
CA ALA A 76 0.35 2.52 10.45
C ALA A 76 -0.73 1.46 10.18
N ASN A 77 -1.89 1.65 10.79
CA ASN A 77 -3.13 0.99 10.40
C ASN A 77 -4.08 2.02 9.77
N LEU A 78 -4.59 1.71 8.58
CA LEU A 78 -5.41 2.60 7.77
C LEU A 78 -6.79 2.00 7.54
N GLU A 79 -7.82 2.85 7.56
CA GLU A 79 -9.16 2.54 7.07
C GLU A 79 -9.50 3.44 5.88
N MET A 80 -10.02 2.85 4.82
CA MET A 80 -10.32 3.58 3.58
C MET A 80 -11.57 3.05 2.88
N ALA A 81 -12.22 3.95 2.15
CA ALA A 81 -13.23 3.63 1.16
C ALA A 81 -12.82 4.22 -0.19
N GLY A 82 -13.52 3.90 -1.27
CA GLY A 82 -13.27 4.54 -2.55
C GLY A 82 -13.69 3.68 -3.73
N GLN A 83 -12.91 3.72 -4.80
CA GLN A 83 -13.21 3.05 -6.06
C GLN A 83 -12.01 2.24 -6.55
N PHE A 84 -12.31 1.05 -7.08
CA PHE A 84 -11.34 0.19 -7.72
C PHE A 84 -11.71 -0.03 -9.18
N GLY A 85 -10.82 0.34 -10.09
CA GLY A 85 -11.00 0.22 -11.54
C GLY A 85 -10.65 -1.18 -12.02
N MET A 86 -11.60 -1.86 -12.65
CA MET A 86 -11.44 -3.23 -13.15
C MET A 86 -11.09 -3.29 -14.65
N GLY A 87 -10.99 -2.14 -15.33
CA GLY A 87 -10.73 -2.04 -16.75
C GLY A 87 -9.53 -1.15 -17.11
N ASP A 88 -9.73 -0.26 -18.06
CA ASP A 88 -8.72 0.66 -18.60
C ASP A 88 -9.30 2.06 -18.84
N THR A 89 -8.54 2.97 -19.45
CA THR A 89 -8.98 4.34 -19.71
C THR A 89 -10.22 4.44 -20.61
N GLY A 90 -10.49 3.45 -21.48
CA GLY A 90 -11.65 3.43 -22.36
C GLY A 90 -12.91 2.87 -21.68
N ALA A 91 -12.74 1.92 -20.77
CA ALA A 91 -13.83 1.35 -19.98
C ALA A 91 -13.38 1.10 -18.52
N PRO A 92 -13.34 2.14 -17.66
CA PRO A 92 -12.72 2.06 -16.33
C PRO A 92 -13.27 0.99 -15.40
N GLY A 93 -14.58 0.74 -15.47
CA GLY A 93 -15.23 -0.30 -14.67
C GLY A 93 -15.06 -0.12 -13.16
N TYR A 94 -15.13 1.12 -12.66
CA TYR A 94 -15.00 1.41 -11.23
C TYR A 94 -16.10 0.75 -10.40
N ILE A 95 -15.69 0.07 -9.35
CA ILE A 95 -16.57 -0.51 -8.34
C ILE A 95 -16.27 0.09 -6.96
N PRO A 96 -17.28 0.30 -6.11
CA PRO A 96 -17.06 0.80 -4.76
C PRO A 96 -16.26 -0.21 -3.95
N MET A 97 -15.34 0.29 -3.13
CA MET A 97 -14.41 -0.47 -2.31
C MET A 97 -14.43 0.05 -0.87
N VAL A 98 -14.28 -0.87 0.08
CA VAL A 98 -13.86 -0.59 1.45
C VAL A 98 -12.65 -1.46 1.75
N ALA A 99 -11.64 -0.91 2.42
CA ALA A 99 -10.40 -1.60 2.71
C ALA A 99 -9.78 -1.16 4.04
N THR A 100 -8.95 -2.03 4.60
CA THR A 100 -8.05 -1.73 5.71
C THR A 100 -6.62 -2.12 5.34
N GLN A 101 -5.64 -1.47 5.95
CA GLN A 101 -4.24 -1.76 5.67
C GLN A 101 -3.37 -1.63 6.92
N VAL A 102 -2.58 -2.66 7.20
CA VAL A 102 -1.38 -2.51 8.03
C VAL A 102 -0.19 -2.25 7.11
N LEU A 103 0.52 -1.15 7.31
CA LEU A 103 1.69 -0.75 6.54
C LEU A 103 2.90 -0.63 7.47
N ALA A 104 3.97 -1.38 7.20
CA ALA A 104 5.17 -1.42 8.03
C ALA A 104 6.42 -1.54 7.13
N ALA A 105 6.75 -0.52 6.35
CA ALA A 105 7.96 -0.54 5.53
C ALA A 105 9.22 -0.51 6.42
N PRO A 106 10.29 -1.28 6.09
CA PRO A 106 10.45 -2.15 4.92
C PRO A 106 9.91 -3.58 5.12
N HIS A 107 9.31 -3.89 6.27
CA HIS A 107 8.94 -5.25 6.71
C HIS A 107 7.69 -5.84 6.02
N GLY A 108 6.86 -5.01 5.39
CA GLY A 108 5.76 -5.44 4.55
C GLY A 108 4.48 -4.65 4.78
N PHE A 109 3.38 -5.24 4.30
CA PHE A 109 2.02 -4.72 4.48
C PHE A 109 1.04 -5.89 4.40
N VAL A 110 -0.16 -5.68 4.94
CA VAL A 110 -1.34 -6.48 4.62
C VAL A 110 -2.47 -5.51 4.33
N TRP A 111 -2.98 -5.57 3.10
CA TRP A 111 -4.14 -4.81 2.64
C TRP A 111 -5.30 -5.78 2.49
N THR A 112 -6.42 -5.53 3.18
CA THR A 112 -7.63 -6.33 3.06
C THR A 112 -8.75 -5.47 2.50
N MET A 113 -9.57 -6.03 1.62
CA MET A 113 -10.59 -5.24 0.95
C MET A 113 -11.85 -6.04 0.61
N SER A 114 -12.91 -5.30 0.36
CA SER A 114 -14.15 -5.76 -0.25
C SER A 114 -14.60 -4.74 -1.29
N ALA A 115 -14.86 -5.17 -2.52
CA ALA A 115 -15.43 -4.32 -3.56
C ALA A 115 -16.59 -4.96 -4.32
N GLY A 116 -17.42 -4.10 -4.90
CA GLY A 116 -18.63 -4.49 -5.63
C GLY A 116 -19.80 -4.83 -4.71
N ASN A 117 -20.92 -5.23 -5.31
CA ASN A 117 -22.17 -5.50 -4.62
C ASN A 117 -22.82 -6.81 -5.07
N GLY A 118 -23.70 -7.34 -4.22
CA GLY A 118 -24.48 -8.55 -4.48
C GLY A 118 -23.61 -9.70 -4.97
N ALA A 119 -23.93 -10.18 -6.16
CA ALA A 119 -23.24 -11.31 -6.77
C ALA A 119 -21.78 -11.02 -7.16
N MET A 120 -21.47 -9.80 -7.60
CA MET A 120 -20.13 -9.47 -8.09
C MET A 120 -19.17 -9.02 -6.98
N ARG A 121 -19.53 -9.27 -5.71
CA ARG A 121 -18.71 -8.87 -4.57
C ARG A 121 -17.42 -9.69 -4.54
N MET A 122 -16.29 -8.99 -4.65
CA MET A 122 -14.96 -9.54 -4.44
C MET A 122 -14.45 -9.14 -3.07
N ALA A 123 -13.79 -10.06 -2.37
CA ALA A 123 -13.13 -9.77 -1.11
C ALA A 123 -11.84 -10.59 -0.99
N GLY A 124 -10.84 -10.02 -0.33
CA GLY A 124 -9.54 -10.65 -0.30
C GLY A 124 -8.48 -9.80 0.38
N SER A 125 -7.25 -10.28 0.29
CA SER A 125 -6.08 -9.62 0.84
C SER A 125 -4.91 -9.64 -0.14
N ASP A 126 -4.05 -8.63 -0.01
CA ASP A 126 -2.77 -8.51 -0.68
C ASP A 126 -1.68 -8.23 0.35
N SER A 127 -0.47 -8.72 0.12
CA SER A 127 0.67 -8.56 1.02
C SER A 127 2.01 -8.61 0.28
N ALA A 128 3.09 -8.47 1.05
CA ALA A 128 4.45 -8.70 0.56
C ALA A 128 4.66 -10.09 -0.09
N SER A 129 3.83 -11.09 0.22
CA SER A 129 4.03 -12.47 -0.23
C SER A 129 2.83 -13.17 -0.88
N TRP A 130 1.64 -12.55 -0.87
CA TRP A 130 0.46 -13.11 -1.56
C TRP A 130 -0.49 -12.05 -2.09
N THR A 131 -1.27 -12.44 -3.10
CA THR A 131 -2.53 -11.81 -3.51
C THR A 131 -3.62 -12.87 -3.54
N ARG A 132 -4.70 -12.68 -2.78
CA ARG A 132 -5.75 -13.69 -2.58
C ARG A 132 -7.13 -13.05 -2.64
N PHE A 133 -7.87 -13.30 -3.71
CA PHE A 133 -9.23 -12.79 -3.88
C PHE A 133 -10.26 -13.88 -4.09
N TRP A 134 -11.43 -13.66 -3.52
CA TRP A 134 -12.59 -14.52 -3.57
C TRP A 134 -13.80 -13.76 -4.13
N LEU A 135 -14.52 -14.36 -5.06
CA LEU A 135 -15.81 -13.90 -5.55
C LEU A 135 -16.93 -14.56 -4.75
N PHE A 136 -17.97 -13.80 -4.41
CA PHE A 136 -19.07 -14.22 -3.53
C PHE A 136 -18.63 -14.76 -2.16
N GLY A 137 -17.36 -14.56 -1.81
CA GLY A 137 -16.78 -15.15 -0.61
C GLY A 137 -16.59 -16.67 -0.63
N LEU A 138 -16.66 -17.33 -1.78
CA LEU A 138 -16.56 -18.78 -1.87
C LEU A 138 -15.72 -19.27 -3.06
N VAL A 139 -15.66 -18.53 -4.16
CA VAL A 139 -14.91 -18.95 -5.36
C VAL A 139 -13.59 -18.17 -5.43
N PRO A 140 -12.41 -18.82 -5.34
CA PRO A 140 -11.15 -18.12 -5.46
C PRO A 140 -10.94 -17.65 -6.91
N VAL A 141 -10.61 -16.37 -7.10
CA VAL A 141 -10.44 -15.73 -8.42
C VAL A 141 -9.05 -15.15 -8.66
N ALA A 142 -8.27 -14.89 -7.60
CA ALA A 142 -6.86 -14.52 -7.71
C ALA A 142 -6.06 -15.24 -6.61
N ARG A 143 -4.94 -15.83 -7.01
CA ARG A 143 -3.98 -16.52 -6.13
C ARG A 143 -2.58 -16.38 -6.70
N PHE A 144 -1.89 -15.34 -6.26
CA PHE A 144 -0.53 -15.01 -6.69
C PHE A 144 0.38 -14.89 -5.47
N GLY A 145 1.70 -14.92 -5.70
CA GLY A 145 2.72 -14.76 -4.67
C GLY A 145 3.57 -15.99 -4.42
N GLY A 146 4.52 -15.85 -3.50
CA GLY A 146 5.54 -16.87 -3.21
C GLY A 146 6.73 -16.90 -4.18
N ASP A 147 6.77 -15.98 -5.15
CA ASP A 147 7.86 -15.84 -6.10
C ASP A 147 8.58 -14.48 -6.00
N ARG A 148 9.69 -14.34 -6.72
CA ARG A 148 10.55 -13.15 -6.69
C ARG A 148 9.89 -11.94 -7.35
N ASP A 149 9.06 -12.18 -8.36
CA ASP A 149 8.41 -11.13 -9.14
C ASP A 149 7.31 -10.45 -8.32
N HIS A 150 6.49 -11.23 -7.60
CA HIS A 150 5.54 -10.75 -6.62
C HIS A 150 6.25 -9.97 -5.51
N THR A 151 7.28 -10.56 -4.90
CA THR A 151 8.03 -9.93 -3.80
C THR A 151 8.59 -8.56 -4.22
N ARG A 152 9.15 -8.46 -5.43
CA ARG A 152 9.69 -7.19 -5.96
C ARG A 152 8.59 -6.17 -6.28
N SER A 153 7.47 -6.62 -6.87
CA SER A 153 6.34 -5.74 -7.18
C SER A 153 5.71 -5.18 -5.89
N ALA A 154 5.51 -6.05 -4.91
CA ALA A 154 4.97 -5.72 -3.60
C ALA A 154 5.88 -4.75 -2.84
N PHE A 155 7.20 -5.01 -2.82
CA PHE A 155 8.21 -4.09 -2.27
C PHE A 155 8.07 -2.69 -2.83
N GLY A 156 7.98 -2.56 -4.15
CA GLY A 156 7.80 -1.27 -4.80
C GLY A 156 6.53 -0.53 -4.35
N ARG A 157 5.41 -1.25 -4.23
CA ARG A 157 4.13 -0.70 -3.78
C ARG A 157 4.20 -0.14 -2.37
N TYR A 158 4.51 -0.97 -1.38
CA TYR A 158 4.40 -0.55 0.03
C TYR A 158 5.50 0.45 0.41
N VAL A 159 6.65 0.43 -0.26
CA VAL A 159 7.68 1.47 -0.08
C VAL A 159 7.21 2.81 -0.63
N ALA A 160 6.52 2.83 -1.78
CA ALA A 160 5.93 4.07 -2.31
C ALA A 160 4.81 4.60 -1.41
N GLU A 161 3.96 3.72 -0.88
CA GLU A 161 2.92 4.09 0.09
C GLU A 161 3.52 4.63 1.40
N ALA A 162 4.62 4.05 1.87
CA ALA A 162 5.29 4.47 3.10
C ALA A 162 5.78 5.92 3.04
N VAL A 163 6.11 6.43 1.84
CA VAL A 163 6.47 7.84 1.67
C VAL A 163 5.39 8.75 2.23
N PHE A 164 4.12 8.51 1.91
CA PHE A 164 3.05 9.46 2.23
C PHE A 164 2.13 9.03 3.37
N TRP A 165 2.13 7.78 3.81
CA TRP A 165 1.34 7.32 4.96
C TRP A 165 2.18 7.00 6.22
N THR A 166 3.47 6.72 6.09
CA THR A 166 4.38 6.49 7.22
C THR A 166 5.72 7.22 7.00
N PRO A 167 5.72 8.56 6.89
CA PRO A 167 6.90 9.32 6.48
C PRO A 167 8.12 9.07 7.41
N ALA A 168 7.90 8.79 8.70
CA ALA A 168 8.99 8.40 9.61
C ALA A 168 9.76 7.14 9.17
N ALA A 169 9.11 6.20 8.47
CA ALA A 169 9.73 4.98 7.97
C ALA A 169 10.71 5.23 6.81
N VAL A 170 10.66 6.43 6.21
CA VAL A 170 11.49 6.83 5.06
C VAL A 170 12.45 7.97 5.41
N LEU A 171 12.66 8.27 6.68
CA LEU A 171 13.71 9.21 7.12
C LEU A 171 15.11 8.72 6.69
N PRO A 172 16.08 9.62 6.49
CA PRO A 172 17.43 9.25 6.08
C PRO A 172 18.08 8.29 7.07
N GLY A 173 18.76 7.27 6.54
CA GLY A 173 19.43 6.27 7.36
C GLY A 173 20.23 5.29 6.50
N PRO A 174 20.74 4.18 7.09
CA PRO A 174 21.60 3.24 6.39
C PRO A 174 20.97 2.63 5.12
N ASN A 175 19.65 2.51 5.10
CA ASN A 175 18.87 1.86 4.04
C ASN A 175 18.00 2.82 3.24
N VAL A 176 17.99 4.12 3.58
CA VAL A 176 17.15 5.13 2.93
C VAL A 176 17.99 6.35 2.60
N THR A 177 18.02 6.69 1.31
CA THR A 177 18.75 7.84 0.78
C THR A 177 17.79 8.80 0.09
N TRP A 178 18.07 10.10 0.18
CA TRP A 178 17.32 11.15 -0.51
C TRP A 178 18.25 11.98 -1.39
N GLU A 179 17.86 12.20 -2.64
CA GLU A 179 18.60 13.03 -3.59
C GLU A 179 17.69 14.06 -4.28
N ALA A 180 18.27 15.18 -4.72
CA ALA A 180 17.55 16.20 -5.47
C ALA A 180 17.35 15.75 -6.92
N VAL A 181 16.11 15.80 -7.42
CA VAL A 181 15.78 15.59 -8.84
C VAL A 181 15.53 16.92 -9.53
N SER A 182 14.81 17.82 -8.86
CA SER A 182 14.50 19.17 -9.33
C SER A 182 14.34 20.14 -8.15
N GLY A 183 14.00 21.40 -8.40
CA GLY A 183 13.70 22.36 -7.32
C GLY A 183 12.49 21.99 -6.44
N ASN A 184 11.60 21.12 -6.94
CA ASN A 184 10.39 20.69 -6.23
C ASN A 184 10.28 19.18 -6.08
N THR A 185 11.28 18.42 -6.54
CA THR A 185 11.23 16.96 -6.54
C THR A 185 12.46 16.39 -5.85
N ALA A 186 12.24 15.53 -4.88
CA ALA A 186 13.28 14.71 -4.27
C ALA A 186 13.01 13.23 -4.56
N ARG A 187 14.07 12.45 -4.77
CA ARG A 187 13.98 11.00 -4.92
C ARG A 187 14.39 10.33 -3.62
N MET A 188 13.46 9.60 -3.03
CA MET A 188 13.72 8.67 -1.95
C MET A 188 14.11 7.32 -2.55
N THR A 189 15.16 6.68 -2.05
CA THR A 189 15.49 5.28 -2.39
C THR A 189 15.62 4.45 -1.13
N MET A 190 14.84 3.38 -1.04
CA MET A 190 14.90 2.41 0.05
C MET A 190 15.52 1.09 -0.43
N ARG A 191 16.39 0.51 0.40
CA ARG A 191 17.06 -0.77 0.18
C ARG A 191 16.78 -1.73 1.32
N HIS A 192 16.34 -2.95 1.02
CA HIS A 192 16.11 -3.96 2.05
C HIS A 192 16.16 -5.37 1.46
N ALA A 193 16.85 -6.30 2.13
CA ALA A 193 16.92 -7.72 1.72
C ALA A 193 17.27 -7.96 0.24
N GLY A 194 18.15 -7.13 -0.35
CA GLY A 194 18.55 -7.22 -1.76
C GLY A 194 17.54 -6.62 -2.76
N LEU A 195 16.47 -5.99 -2.26
CA LEU A 195 15.52 -5.20 -3.05
C LEU A 195 15.86 -3.72 -2.93
N GLU A 196 15.51 -2.96 -3.97
CA GLU A 196 15.67 -1.52 -4.04
C GLU A 196 14.45 -0.91 -4.74
N GLN A 197 13.92 0.19 -4.19
CA GLN A 197 12.87 0.97 -4.80
C GLN A 197 13.19 2.46 -4.65
N ALA A 198 13.13 3.17 -5.77
CA ALA A 198 13.22 4.63 -5.83
C ALA A 198 11.83 5.24 -6.07
N VAL A 199 11.51 6.34 -5.38
CA VAL A 199 10.24 7.05 -5.45
C VAL A 199 10.51 8.54 -5.51
N ASP A 200 10.02 9.19 -6.56
CA ASP A 200 10.10 10.63 -6.72
C ASP A 200 8.89 11.27 -6.03
N VAL A 201 9.15 12.23 -5.16
CA VAL A 201 8.15 12.99 -4.42
C VAL A 201 8.21 14.42 -4.90
N THR A 202 7.16 14.87 -5.57
CA THR A 202 7.01 16.27 -5.97
C THR A 202 6.17 17.01 -4.94
N VAL A 203 6.71 18.11 -4.42
CA VAL A 203 6.07 18.93 -3.39
C VAL A 203 5.77 20.33 -3.88
N ALA A 204 4.75 20.94 -3.29
CA ALA A 204 4.48 22.37 -3.41
C ALA A 204 5.50 23.22 -2.63
N GLU A 205 5.44 24.53 -2.79
CA GLU A 205 6.33 25.48 -2.11
C GLU A 205 6.23 25.38 -0.58
N ASN A 206 5.05 25.04 -0.05
CA ASN A 206 4.83 24.85 1.38
C ASN A 206 5.26 23.46 1.90
N GLY A 207 5.82 22.61 1.04
CA GLY A 207 6.24 21.24 1.38
C GLY A 207 5.15 20.17 1.25
N GLN A 208 3.90 20.55 0.96
CA GLN A 208 2.82 19.58 0.74
C GLN A 208 3.15 18.67 -0.46
N PRO A 209 3.14 17.33 -0.30
CA PRO A 209 3.35 16.45 -1.43
C PRO A 209 2.13 16.51 -2.36
N LEU A 210 2.39 16.66 -3.66
CA LEU A 210 1.36 16.76 -4.70
C LEU A 210 1.12 15.41 -5.37
N TYR A 211 2.21 14.69 -5.64
CA TYR A 211 2.17 13.35 -6.23
C TYR A 211 3.48 12.61 -5.98
N VAL A 212 3.42 11.30 -6.13
CA VAL A 212 4.58 10.42 -6.19
C VAL A 212 4.65 9.73 -7.55
N ALA A 213 5.86 9.52 -8.05
CA ALA A 213 6.10 8.83 -9.32
C ALA A 213 7.28 7.86 -9.18
N PHE A 214 7.18 6.67 -9.80
CA PHE A 214 8.24 5.68 -9.78
C PHE A 214 8.10 4.66 -10.90
N GLN A 215 9.16 3.88 -11.10
CA GLN A 215 9.12 2.71 -11.98
C GLN A 215 8.71 1.48 -11.16
N ARG A 216 7.51 0.95 -11.42
CA ARG A 216 6.96 -0.23 -10.76
C ARG A 216 7.30 -1.48 -11.55
N TRP A 217 7.83 -2.49 -10.86
CA TRP A 217 7.96 -3.84 -11.40
C TRP A 217 6.57 -4.49 -11.49
N SER A 218 6.09 -4.77 -12.70
CA SER A 218 4.75 -5.35 -12.92
C SER A 218 4.64 -6.02 -14.29
N ASP A 219 3.68 -6.92 -14.43
CA ASP A 219 3.20 -7.51 -15.69
C ASP A 219 1.91 -6.87 -16.22
N ALA A 220 1.52 -5.73 -15.64
CA ALA A 220 0.36 -4.92 -16.05
C ALA A 220 0.65 -4.23 -17.40
N ASN A 221 0.82 -5.03 -18.45
CA ASN A 221 1.04 -4.65 -19.83
C ASN A 221 0.35 -5.67 -20.76
N PRO A 222 0.12 -5.32 -22.04
CA PRO A 222 -0.54 -6.22 -22.99
C PRO A 222 0.16 -7.58 -23.14
N GLU A 223 1.49 -7.63 -23.03
CA GLU A 223 2.26 -8.87 -23.21
C GLU A 223 2.32 -9.75 -21.95
N LYS A 224 1.84 -9.27 -20.79
CA LYS A 224 1.86 -10.00 -19.50
C LYS A 224 3.28 -10.45 -19.09
N VAL A 225 4.25 -9.56 -19.29
CA VAL A 225 5.65 -9.80 -18.93
C VAL A 225 6.10 -8.77 -17.89
N HIS A 226 6.68 -9.27 -16.80
CA HIS A 226 7.25 -8.44 -15.76
C HIS A 226 8.36 -7.51 -16.30
N ARG A 227 8.15 -6.22 -16.13
CA ARG A 227 9.13 -5.17 -16.46
C ARG A 227 8.90 -3.94 -15.57
N LEU A 228 9.85 -3.02 -15.61
CA LEU A 228 9.66 -1.69 -15.01
C LEU A 228 8.71 -0.87 -15.88
N GLN A 229 7.70 -0.27 -15.25
CA GLN A 229 6.69 0.54 -15.91
C GLN A 229 6.39 1.80 -15.09
N PRO A 230 6.09 2.95 -15.72
CA PRO A 230 5.69 4.15 -14.99
C PRO A 230 4.46 3.90 -14.11
N PHE A 231 4.53 4.36 -12.88
CA PHE A 231 3.47 4.28 -11.88
C PHE A 231 3.53 5.53 -11.00
N GLY A 232 2.41 5.93 -10.45
CA GLY A 232 2.36 7.07 -9.55
C GLY A 232 0.96 7.33 -9.07
N GLY A 233 0.80 8.44 -8.36
CA GLY A 233 -0.51 8.89 -7.92
C GLY A 233 -0.49 10.27 -7.33
N TYR A 234 -1.64 10.93 -7.39
CA TYR A 234 -1.89 12.23 -6.80
C TYR A 234 -2.28 12.10 -5.33
N LEU A 235 -1.82 13.06 -4.54
CA LEU A 235 -2.06 13.13 -3.10
C LEU A 235 -2.78 14.44 -2.80
N SER A 236 -3.96 14.34 -2.19
CA SER A 236 -4.77 15.50 -1.83
C SER A 236 -5.48 15.29 -0.51
N GLU A 237 -6.15 16.35 -0.05
CA GLU A 237 -6.89 16.41 1.22
C GLU A 237 -6.05 15.97 2.43
N PHE A 238 -5.33 16.89 3.07
CA PHE A 238 -4.44 16.54 4.19
C PHE A 238 -5.11 16.73 5.53
N ARG A 239 -4.88 15.80 6.47
CA ARG A 239 -5.31 15.89 7.87
C ARG A 239 -4.19 15.47 8.80
N ASP A 240 -4.26 15.94 10.04
CA ASP A 240 -3.32 15.61 11.11
C ASP A 240 -3.76 14.34 11.87
N PHE A 241 -2.84 13.38 12.02
CA PHE A 241 -3.00 12.10 12.70
C PHE A 241 -1.82 11.91 13.68
N GLY A 242 -2.03 12.22 14.96
CA GLY A 242 -1.00 12.01 15.98
C GLY A 242 0.33 12.73 15.72
N GLY A 243 0.29 13.93 15.12
CA GLY A 243 1.48 14.71 14.75
C GLY A 243 1.93 14.55 13.29
N PHE A 244 1.37 13.58 12.57
CA PHE A 244 1.62 13.37 11.14
C PHE A 244 0.55 14.03 10.27
N ARG A 245 0.94 14.87 9.31
CA ARG A 245 0.03 15.44 8.32
C ARG A 245 0.06 14.61 7.04
N LEU A 246 -1.01 13.87 6.78
CA LEU A 246 -1.05 12.81 5.77
C LEU A 246 -2.21 13.03 4.79
N PRO A 247 -2.07 12.59 3.52
CA PRO A 247 -3.14 12.68 2.54
C PRO A 247 -4.26 11.70 2.89
N THR A 248 -5.49 12.18 2.72
CA THR A 248 -6.73 11.44 2.91
C THR A 248 -7.45 11.15 1.61
N HIS A 249 -7.00 11.71 0.48
CA HIS A 249 -7.44 11.32 -0.84
C HIS A 249 -6.24 10.95 -1.73
N VAL A 250 -6.29 9.78 -2.36
CA VAL A 250 -5.22 9.25 -3.21
C VAL A 250 -5.81 8.68 -4.49
N GLU A 251 -5.28 9.11 -5.63
CA GLU A 251 -5.57 8.55 -6.96
C GLU A 251 -4.29 7.97 -7.56
N ALA A 252 -4.17 6.64 -7.63
CA ALA A 252 -2.96 5.96 -8.07
C ALA A 252 -3.23 4.99 -9.22
N GLY A 253 -2.23 4.86 -10.10
CA GLY A 253 -2.43 4.16 -11.37
C GLY A 253 -1.17 3.80 -12.14
N ASN A 254 -1.38 2.94 -13.14
CA ASN A 254 -0.35 2.56 -14.11
C ASN A 254 -0.18 3.65 -15.17
N HIS A 255 1.01 3.69 -15.77
CA HIS A 255 1.37 4.62 -16.84
C HIS A 255 1.24 6.09 -16.42
N PHE A 256 1.62 6.41 -15.18
CA PHE A 256 1.61 7.78 -14.66
C PHE A 256 2.42 8.73 -15.54
N GLU A 257 1.93 9.97 -15.68
CA GLU A 257 2.47 11.02 -16.57
C GLU A 257 2.53 10.65 -18.07
N THR A 258 1.76 9.65 -18.52
CA THR A 258 1.56 9.36 -19.95
C THR A 258 0.10 9.54 -20.36
N GLU A 259 -0.16 9.56 -21.68
CA GLU A 259 -1.52 9.64 -22.24
C GLU A 259 -2.42 8.45 -21.86
N THR A 260 -1.82 7.36 -21.39
CA THR A 260 -2.53 6.14 -21.00
C THR A 260 -2.62 5.97 -19.48
N TYR A 261 -2.39 7.03 -18.70
CA TYR A 261 -2.52 6.99 -17.25
C TYR A 261 -3.92 6.53 -16.85
N PHE A 262 -3.99 5.48 -16.04
CA PHE A 262 -5.24 4.95 -15.53
C PHE A 262 -5.23 4.83 -14.00
N PRO A 263 -5.90 5.75 -13.27
CA PRO A 263 -6.02 5.70 -11.82
C PRO A 263 -6.99 4.59 -11.40
N PHE A 264 -6.54 3.34 -11.39
CA PHE A 264 -7.39 2.22 -11.00
C PHE A 264 -7.63 2.16 -9.48
N PHE A 265 -6.88 2.88 -8.68
CA PHE A 265 -7.04 2.94 -7.23
C PHE A 265 -7.35 4.37 -6.80
N ILE A 266 -8.59 4.60 -6.36
CA ILE A 266 -9.03 5.88 -5.79
C ILE A 266 -9.46 5.59 -4.36
N ALA A 267 -8.80 6.22 -3.39
CA ALA A 267 -9.05 5.96 -1.98
C ALA A 267 -9.23 7.25 -1.18
N ASP A 268 -10.31 7.25 -0.39
CA ASP A 268 -10.59 8.20 0.68
C ASP A 268 -10.26 7.52 2.02
N VAL A 269 -9.19 7.96 2.68
CA VAL A 269 -8.74 7.45 3.97
C VAL A 269 -9.48 8.17 5.09
N SER A 270 -10.25 7.42 5.86
CA SER A 270 -11.04 7.97 6.98
C SER A 270 -10.25 8.01 8.28
N GLU A 271 -9.35 7.05 8.48
CA GLU A 271 -8.59 6.89 9.72
C GLU A 271 -7.19 6.38 9.44
N ILE A 272 -6.21 6.95 10.14
CA ILE A 272 -4.83 6.48 10.22
C ILE A 272 -4.44 6.46 11.69
N THR A 273 -4.01 5.29 12.17
CA THR A 273 -3.55 5.10 13.54
C THR A 273 -2.13 4.56 13.54
N PHE A 274 -1.36 4.94 14.56
CA PHE A 274 -0.01 4.44 14.83
C PHE A 274 -0.06 3.56 16.08
N PRO A 275 -0.39 2.27 15.93
CA PRO A 275 -0.65 1.38 17.05
C PRO A 275 0.60 1.21 17.90
N GLN A 276 0.41 1.38 19.21
CA GLN A 276 1.39 1.08 20.24
C GLN A 276 1.15 -0.34 20.73
N ILE A 277 2.22 -1.08 20.98
CA ILE A 277 2.12 -2.34 21.69
C ILE A 277 2.36 -2.02 23.14
N ASP A 278 1.33 -2.19 23.97
CA ASP A 278 1.49 -2.14 25.41
C ASP A 278 2.56 -3.17 25.81
N PRO A 279 3.60 -2.76 26.56
CA PRO A 279 4.73 -3.62 26.92
C PRO A 279 4.35 -4.79 27.84
#